data_AF-A0A4S2J336-F1
#
_entry.id   AF-A0A4S2J336-F1
#
_cell.length_a   1.000
_cell.length_b   1.000
_cell.length_c   1.000
_cell.angle_alpha   90.00
_cell.angle_beta   90.00
_cell.angle_gamma   90.00
#
_symmetry.space_group_name_H-M   'P 1'
#
loop_
_entity.id
_entity.type
_entity.pdbx_description
1 polymer ?
#
loop_
_entity_poly.entity_id
_entity_poly.type
_entity_poly.pdbx_seq_one_letter_code
_entity_poly.pdbx_strand_id
1 'polypeptide(L)'
;MCMDPANQGTGPSLYNRARLSAEVRIANERGQALPPDPDDLSRPPRAVPGCPACLTLAERREVARAECDRSAEADANVLLRRHLREEHCP
;
A
#
# COMPACT_ATOMS: atom_id res chain seq x y z
N MET A 1 16.92 45.58 33.67
CA MET A 1 16.27 44.38 33.09
C MET A 1 16.70 44.28 31.64
N CYS A 2 17.53 43.30 31.28
CA CYS A 2 17.75 42.90 29.90
C CYS A 2 17.80 41.37 29.91
N MET A 3 16.75 40.72 29.39
CA MET A 3 16.72 39.28 29.14
C MET A 3 17.28 39.04 27.75
N ASP A 4 18.18 38.07 27.59
CA ASP A 4 18.55 37.53 26.28
C ASP A 4 17.60 36.37 25.92
N PRO A 5 16.82 36.48 24.83
CA PRO A 5 15.88 35.45 24.41
C PRO A 5 16.53 34.48 23.42
N ALA A 6 15.98 33.26 23.37
CA ALA A 6 16.33 32.15 22.47
C ALA A 6 17.57 31.35 22.89
N ASN A 7 17.48 30.44 23.86
CA ASN A 7 16.85 29.12 23.64
C ASN A 7 16.75 28.74 22.16
N GLN A 8 17.88 28.37 21.57
CA GLN A 8 17.96 27.80 20.23
C GLN A 8 17.38 26.38 20.24
N GLY A 9 16.04 26.29 20.15
CA GLY A 9 15.26 25.06 20.14
C GLY A 9 15.39 24.25 18.85
N THR A 10 16.60 23.80 18.50
CA THR A 10 16.86 22.91 17.34
C THR A 10 17.32 21.50 17.77
N GLY A 11 16.95 21.10 18.98
CA GLY A 11 17.14 19.74 19.51
C GLY A 11 15.83 18.95 19.60
N PRO A 12 15.90 17.68 19.99
CA PRO A 12 14.91 16.59 19.89
C PRO A 12 14.01 16.37 18.66
N SER A 13 13.38 17.40 18.07
CA SER A 13 12.25 17.20 17.14
C SER A 13 12.63 16.61 15.76
N LEU A 14 13.69 17.14 15.14
CA LEU A 14 14.19 16.64 13.85
C LEU A 14 14.78 15.23 13.97
N TYR A 15 15.47 14.96 15.08
CA TYR A 15 15.96 13.62 15.43
C TYR A 15 14.81 12.63 15.60
N ASN A 16 13.71 13.03 16.26
CA ASN A 16 12.51 12.21 16.40
C ASN A 16 11.86 11.89 15.04
N ARG A 17 11.76 12.86 14.13
CA ARG A 17 11.23 12.64 12.77
C ARG A 17 12.09 11.69 11.95
N ALA A 18 13.42 11.86 11.99
CA ALA A 18 14.34 10.99 11.27
C ALA A 18 14.28 9.55 11.79
N ARG A 19 14.24 9.36 13.12
CA ARG A 19 14.08 8.05 13.75
C ARG A 19 12.76 7.39 13.34
N LEU A 20 11.63 8.10 13.44
CA LEU A 20 10.33 7.58 13.01
C LEU A 20 10.33 7.19 11.53
N SER A 21 10.94 8.00 10.67
CA SER A 21 11.05 7.70 9.24
C SER A 21 11.88 6.45 8.97
N ALA A 22 12.97 6.25 9.73
CA ALA A 22 13.81 5.07 9.63
C ALA A 22 13.07 3.81 10.13
N GLU A 23 12.35 3.90 11.25
CA GLU A 23 11.54 2.80 11.78
C GLU A 23 10.42 2.39 10.82
N VAL A 24 9.70 3.37 10.24
CA VAL A 24 8.68 3.10 9.22
C VAL A 24 9.31 2.45 7.98
N ARG A 25 10.50 2.90 7.55
CA ARG A 25 11.20 2.28 6.42
C ARG A 25 11.56 0.82 6.71
N ILE A 26 12.15 0.54 7.88
CA ILE A 26 12.50 -0.83 8.30
C ILE A 26 11.23 -1.71 8.39
N ALA A 27 10.13 -1.19 8.93
CA ALA A 27 8.86 -1.91 8.99
C ALA A 27 8.32 -2.21 7.59
N ASN A 28 8.37 -1.24 6.68
CA ASN A 28 7.95 -1.41 5.28
C ASN A 28 8.83 -2.42 4.54
N GLU A 29 10.15 -2.38 4.72
CA GLU A 29 11.10 -3.35 4.14
C GLU A 29 10.76 -4.78 4.61
N ARG A 30 10.52 -4.96 5.91
CA ARG A 30 10.08 -6.26 6.47
C ARG A 30 8.75 -6.74 5.88
N GLY A 31 7.78 -5.83 5.74
CA GLY A 31 6.47 -6.14 5.16
C GLY A 31 6.53 -6.45 3.66
N GLN A 32 7.50 -5.91 2.93
CA GLN A 32 7.70 -6.19 1.50
C GLN A 32 8.44 -7.52 1.26
N ALA A 33 9.28 -7.95 2.19
CA ALA A 33 10.05 -9.20 2.08
C ALA A 33 9.17 -10.46 2.15
N LEU A 34 7.98 -10.36 2.76
CA LEU A 34 7.01 -11.44 2.79
C LEU A 34 6.05 -11.32 1.60
N PRO A 35 5.85 -12.38 0.80
CA PRO A 35 4.78 -12.37 -0.20
C PRO A 35 3.44 -12.19 0.54
N PRO A 36 2.51 -11.37 0.03
CA PRO A 36 1.18 -11.29 0.61
C PRO A 36 0.51 -12.66 0.62
N ASP A 37 -0.17 -12.96 1.71
CA ASP A 37 -1.08 -14.10 1.77
C ASP A 37 -2.14 -13.95 0.66
N PRO A 38 -2.25 -14.90 -0.28
CA PRO A 38 -3.23 -14.85 -1.36
C PRO A 38 -4.69 -14.92 -0.87
N ASP A 39 -4.90 -15.37 0.38
CA ASP A 39 -6.21 -15.45 1.04
C ASP A 39 -6.47 -14.26 1.99
N ASP A 40 -5.52 -13.33 2.17
CA ASP A 40 -5.77 -12.09 2.90
C ASP A 40 -6.75 -11.19 2.12
N LEU A 41 -8.02 -11.30 2.48
CA LEU A 41 -9.11 -10.57 1.83
C LEU A 41 -9.06 -9.07 2.14
N SER A 42 -8.36 -8.65 3.19
CA SER A 42 -8.20 -7.24 3.56
C SER A 42 -7.34 -6.47 2.55
N ARG A 43 -6.47 -7.18 1.84
CA ARG A 43 -5.62 -6.61 0.80
C ARG A 43 -6.23 -6.80 -0.59
N PRO A 44 -6.33 -5.73 -1.39
CA PRO A 44 -6.70 -5.87 -2.80
C PRO A 44 -5.66 -6.72 -3.55
N PRO A 45 -6.09 -7.68 -4.40
CA PRO A 45 -5.20 -8.43 -5.26
C PRO A 45 -4.40 -7.52 -6.21
N ARG A 46 -3.17 -7.92 -6.54
CA ARG A 46 -2.27 -7.20 -7.44
C ARG A 46 -2.27 -7.86 -8.81
N ALA A 47 -2.38 -7.05 -9.86
CA ALA A 47 -2.22 -7.51 -11.23
C ALA A 47 -0.76 -7.92 -11.49
N VAL A 48 -0.57 -9.04 -12.22
CA VAL A 48 0.75 -9.43 -12.73
C VAL A 48 1.10 -8.50 -13.91
N PRO A 49 2.25 -7.81 -13.88
CA PRO A 49 2.69 -6.98 -15.01
C PRO A 49 2.80 -7.80 -16.29
N GLY A 50 2.25 -7.29 -17.39
CA GLY A 50 2.30 -7.95 -18.70
C GLY A 50 1.17 -8.96 -18.97
N CYS A 51 0.33 -9.30 -17.98
CA CYS A 51 -0.88 -10.07 -18.23
C CYS A 51 -2.06 -9.13 -18.55
N PRO A 52 -2.61 -9.16 -19.79
CA PRO A 52 -3.67 -8.23 -20.21
C PRO A 52 -4.98 -8.43 -19.43
N ALA A 53 -5.30 -9.66 -19.06
CA ALA A 53 -6.48 -9.97 -18.25
C ALA A 53 -6.36 -9.38 -16.84
N CYS A 54 -5.19 -9.54 -16.20
CA CYS A 54 -4.90 -8.91 -14.92
C CYS A 54 -5.04 -7.38 -14.96
N LEU A 55 -4.48 -6.74 -15.99
CA LEU A 55 -4.53 -5.29 -16.16
C LEU A 55 -5.95 -4.79 -16.36
N THR A 56 -6.75 -5.48 -17.20
CA THR A 56 -8.16 -5.14 -17.43
C THR A 56 -8.97 -5.19 -16.14
N LEU A 57 -8.77 -6.22 -15.30
CA LEU A 57 -9.47 -6.34 -14.02
C LEU A 57 -9.02 -5.26 -13.02
N ALA A 58 -7.73 -4.89 -13.02
CA ALA A 58 -7.24 -3.78 -12.22
C ALA A 58 -7.84 -2.44 -12.65
N GLU A 59 -7.92 -2.17 -13.96
CA GLU A 59 -8.57 -0.97 -14.49
C GLU A 59 -10.05 -0.89 -14.09
N ARG A 60 -10.81 -1.99 -14.24
CA ARG A 60 -12.20 -2.06 -13.78
C ARG A 60 -12.36 -1.71 -12.31
N ARG A 61 -11.43 -2.20 -11.46
CA ARG A 61 -11.42 -1.87 -10.04
C ARG A 61 -11.18 -0.37 -9.79
N GLU A 62 -10.23 0.23 -10.49
CA GLU A 62 -9.94 1.66 -10.31
C GLU A 62 -11.10 2.55 -10.82
N VAL A 63 -11.79 2.15 -11.90
CA VAL A 63 -13.02 2.83 -12.36
C VAL A 63 -14.12 2.72 -11.29
N ALA A 64 -14.40 1.51 -10.79
CA ALA A 64 -15.40 1.30 -9.75
C ALA A 64 -15.10 2.13 -8.48
N ARG A 65 -13.82 2.24 -8.11
CA ARG A 65 -13.37 3.12 -7.01
C ARG A 65 -13.66 4.59 -7.28
N ALA A 66 -13.36 5.08 -8.49
CA ALA A 66 -13.62 6.46 -8.88
C ALA A 66 -15.12 6.80 -8.86
N GLU A 67 -15.97 5.82 -9.17
CA GLU A 67 -17.43 5.95 -9.15
C GLU A 67 -18.04 5.63 -7.78
N CYS A 68 -17.23 5.28 -6.78
CA CYS A 68 -17.67 4.81 -5.45
C CYS A 68 -18.56 3.56 -5.47
N ASP A 69 -18.50 2.73 -6.52
CA ASP A 69 -19.21 1.45 -6.61
C ASP A 69 -18.42 0.36 -5.88
N ARG A 70 -18.81 0.13 -4.62
CA ARG A 70 -18.17 -0.87 -3.74
C ARG A 70 -18.41 -2.31 -4.19
N SER A 71 -19.53 -2.57 -4.86
CA SER A 71 -19.89 -3.91 -5.34
C SER A 71 -19.04 -4.27 -6.55
N ALA A 72 -18.95 -3.38 -7.54
CA ALA A 72 -18.10 -3.58 -8.71
C ALA A 72 -16.61 -3.65 -8.34
N GLU A 73 -16.16 -2.90 -7.34
CA GLU A 73 -14.80 -3.02 -6.81
C GLU A 73 -14.54 -4.43 -6.22
N ALA A 74 -15.49 -4.95 -5.44
CA ALA A 74 -15.39 -6.28 -4.85
C ALA A 74 -15.39 -7.37 -5.92
N ASP A 75 -16.26 -7.28 -6.93
CA ASP A 75 -16.33 -8.22 -8.04
C ASP A 75 -15.03 -8.25 -8.84
N ALA A 76 -14.46 -7.08 -9.15
CA ALA A 76 -13.16 -6.99 -9.83
C ALA A 76 -12.04 -7.67 -9.01
N ASN A 77 -12.06 -7.52 -7.68
CA ASN A 77 -11.11 -8.21 -6.80
C ASN A 77 -11.32 -9.73 -6.80
N VAL A 78 -12.57 -10.21 -6.74
CA VAL A 78 -12.87 -11.65 -6.78
C VAL A 78 -12.41 -12.27 -8.10
N LEU A 79 -12.74 -11.63 -9.22
CA LEU A 79 -12.31 -12.07 -10.55
C LEU A 79 -10.79 -12.07 -10.69
N LEU A 80 -10.11 -11.05 -10.19
CA LEU A 80 -8.65 -10.98 -10.26
C LEU A 80 -8.00 -12.09 -9.42
N ARG A 81 -8.49 -12.37 -8.20
CA ARG A 81 -8.01 -13.51 -7.39
C ARG A 81 -8.23 -14.84 -8.10
N ARG A 82 -9.39 -15.04 -8.72
CA ARG A 82 -9.68 -16.28 -9.47
C ARG A 82 -8.69 -16.47 -10.60
N HIS A 83 -8.51 -15.44 -11.43
CA HIS A 83 -7.58 -15.47 -12.55
C HIS A 83 -6.12 -15.69 -12.11
N LEU A 84 -5.69 -15.05 -11.02
CA LEU A 84 -4.35 -15.27 -10.45
C LEU A 84 -4.14 -16.73 -10.04
N ARG A 85 -5.15 -17.40 -9.48
CA ARG A 85 -5.06 -18.82 -9.10
C ARG A 85 -5.08 -19.73 -10.33
N GLU A 86 -5.86 -19.40 -11.34
CA GLU A 86 -6.03 -20.22 -12.55
C GLU A 86 -4.80 -20.15 -13.47
N GLU A 87 -4.23 -18.95 -13.66
CA GLU A 87 -3.25 -18.69 -14.73
C GLU A 87 -1.86 -18.32 -14.20
N HIS A 88 -1.74 -17.99 -12.92
CA HIS A 88 -0.51 -17.45 -12.32
C HIS A 88 -0.12 -18.13 -11.00
N CYS A 89 -0.77 -19.23 -10.64
CA CYS A 89 -0.31 -20.06 -9.53
C CYS A 89 0.99 -20.78 -9.96
N PRO A 90 2.08 -20.66 -9.19
CA PRO A 90 3.26 -21.49 -9.37
C PRO A 90 2.99 -22.96 -9.00
#